data_AF-A0A1B0CZE1-F1
#
_entry.id   AF-A0A1B0CZE1-F1
#
_cell.length_a   1.000
_cell.length_b   1.000
_cell.length_c   1.000
_cell.angle_alpha   90.00
_cell.angle_beta   90.00
_cell.angle_gamma   90.00
#
_symmetry.space_group_name_H-M   'P 1'
#
loop_
_entity.id
_entity.type
_entity.pdbx_description
1 polymer ?
#
loop_
_entity_poly.entity_id
_entity_poly.type
_entity_poly.pdbx_seq_one_letter_code
_entity_poly.pdbx_strand_id
1 'polypeptide(L)'
;MAAIRQIFLVSVFTVICFAKLGSAIRCYECNSHTDVRCSQDIPPDELSIECGDHKHGVAYTFCRKITQVIEFSVNNLPPDSRVIRGCGWDSSSYKVSFLTKEQNI
;
A
#
# COMPACT_ATOMS: atom_id res chain seq x y z
N MET A 1 -38.87 10.71 30.24
CA MET A 1 -38.52 11.52 29.04
C MET A 1 -37.13 12.14 29.12
N ALA A 2 -36.69 12.67 30.27
CA ALA A 2 -35.32 13.22 30.40
C ALA A 2 -34.21 12.17 30.22
N ALA A 3 -34.33 10.98 30.83
CA ALA A 3 -33.30 9.93 30.73
C ALA A 3 -33.08 9.43 29.29
N ILE A 4 -34.16 9.25 28.53
CA ILE A 4 -34.10 8.81 27.11
C ILE A 4 -33.39 9.87 26.26
N ARG A 5 -33.68 11.16 26.48
CA ARG A 5 -33.01 12.27 25.81
C ARG A 5 -31.51 12.32 26.14
N GLN A 6 -31.11 12.07 27.39
CA GLN A 6 -29.70 12.03 27.78
C GLN A 6 -28.97 10.84 27.14
N ILE A 7 -29.59 9.66 27.11
CA ILE A 7 -29.02 8.48 26.44
C ILE A 7 -28.81 8.73 24.94
N PHE A 8 -29.79 9.35 24.27
CA PHE A 8 -29.66 9.73 22.86
C PHE A 8 -28.49 10.68 22.63
N LEU A 9 -28.35 11.73 23.44
CA LEU A 9 -27.26 12.70 23.31
C LEU A 9 -25.88 12.05 23.51
N VAL A 10 -25.75 11.17 24.52
CA VAL A 10 -24.50 10.43 24.76
C VAL A 10 -24.19 9.50 23.60
N SER A 11 -25.19 8.79 23.06
CA SER A 11 -25.00 7.88 21.91
C SER A 11 -24.57 8.60 20.63
N VAL A 12 -25.13 9.79 20.37
CA VAL A 12 -24.75 10.60 19.20
C VAL A 12 -23.34 11.15 19.38
N PHE A 13 -23.01 11.62 20.59
CA PHE A 13 -21.68 12.11 20.90
C PHE A 13 -20.62 11.02 20.75
N THR A 14 -20.87 9.81 21.24
CA THR A 14 -19.93 8.69 21.07
C THR A 14 -19.74 8.34 19.60
N VAL A 15 -20.81 8.20 18.82
CA VAL A 15 -20.71 7.91 17.37
C VAL A 15 -19.87 8.99 16.64
N ILE A 16 -20.05 10.27 16.97
CA ILE A 16 -19.27 11.36 16.37
C ILE A 16 -17.79 11.27 16.75
N CYS A 17 -17.47 10.98 18.01
CA CYS A 17 -16.08 10.82 18.46
C CYS A 17 -15.35 9.66 17.77
N PHE A 18 -16.05 8.55 17.51
CA PHE A 18 -15.44 7.36 16.91
C PHE A 18 -15.54 7.31 15.38
N ALA A 19 -16.30 8.21 14.73
CA ALA A 19 -16.46 8.24 13.27
C ALA A 19 -15.15 8.43 12.49
N LYS A 20 -14.06 8.85 13.16
CA LYS A 20 -12.74 9.08 12.57
C LYS A 20 -11.67 8.08 13.00
N LEU A 21 -11.97 7.10 13.86
CA LEU A 21 -11.03 6.05 14.24
C LEU A 21 -10.94 4.92 13.19
N GLY A 22 -10.78 5.30 11.93
CA GLY A 22 -10.29 4.39 10.90
C GLY A 22 -8.78 4.49 10.86
N SER A 23 -8.05 3.49 11.34
CA SER A 23 -6.61 3.40 11.10
C SER A 23 -6.38 3.21 9.60
N ALA A 24 -5.66 4.13 8.97
CA ALA A 24 -5.12 3.89 7.65
C ALA A 24 -3.99 2.86 7.75
N ILE A 25 -3.84 2.03 6.72
CA ILE A 25 -2.75 1.06 6.64
C ILE A 25 -1.43 1.81 6.41
N ARG A 26 -0.40 1.45 7.17
CA ARG A 26 0.96 1.96 6.97
C ARG A 26 1.80 0.98 6.17
N CYS A 27 2.47 1.47 5.14
CA CYS A 27 3.36 0.67 4.29
C CYS A 27 4.69 1.38 4.07
N TYR A 28 5.72 0.65 3.69
CA TYR A 28 6.95 1.27 3.18
C TYR A 28 6.74 1.71 1.73
N GLU A 29 7.11 2.94 1.38
CA GLU A 29 7.15 3.43 0.00
C GLU A 29 8.59 3.78 -0.38
N CYS A 30 9.21 2.91 -1.18
CA CYS A 30 10.62 3.05 -1.54
C CYS A 30 10.99 2.24 -2.79
N ASN A 31 12.13 2.57 -3.37
CA ASN A 31 12.75 1.85 -4.49
C ASN A 31 14.24 1.64 -4.21
N SER A 32 14.71 0.39 -4.22
CA SER A 32 16.11 0.06 -3.93
C SER A 32 17.10 0.57 -4.96
N HIS A 33 16.63 0.93 -6.15
CA HIS A 33 17.46 1.57 -7.17
C HIS A 33 17.92 2.96 -6.73
N THR A 34 17.11 3.67 -5.95
CA THR A 34 17.41 5.03 -5.46
C THR A 34 17.81 5.06 -3.98
N ASP A 35 17.27 4.14 -3.18
CA ASP A 35 17.60 4.01 -1.76
C ASP A 35 17.80 2.55 -1.39
N VAL A 36 19.07 2.15 -1.27
CA VAL A 36 19.48 0.76 -0.97
C VAL A 36 18.88 0.20 0.32
N ARG A 37 18.46 1.06 1.27
CA ARG A 37 17.81 0.63 2.51
C ARG A 37 16.46 -0.04 2.24
N CYS A 38 15.84 0.22 1.09
CA CYS A 38 14.59 -0.42 0.67
C CYS A 38 14.72 -1.95 0.46
N SER A 39 15.94 -2.43 0.16
CA SER A 39 16.25 -3.85 0.00
C SER A 39 16.34 -4.61 1.32
N GLN A 40 16.44 -3.91 2.46
CA GLN A 40 16.48 -4.56 3.77
C GLN A 40 15.17 -5.32 4.02
N ASP A 41 15.23 -6.40 4.80
CA ASP A 41 14.05 -7.16 5.18
C ASP A 41 13.05 -6.27 5.93
N ILE A 42 13.58 -5.48 6.87
CA ILE A 42 12.87 -4.43 7.62
C ILE A 42 13.52 -3.10 7.25
N PRO A 43 12.90 -2.31 6.36
CA PRO A 43 13.37 -0.97 6.03
C PRO A 43 13.24 0.00 7.22
N PRO A 44 13.98 1.12 7.20
CA PRO A 44 13.83 2.19 8.17
C PRO A 44 12.40 2.75 8.21
N ASP A 45 11.93 3.13 9.41
CA ASP A 45 10.60 3.69 9.61
C ASP A 45 10.40 5.04 8.90
N GLU A 46 11.47 5.75 8.55
CA GLU A 46 11.39 6.97 7.74
C GLU A 46 10.86 6.71 6.32
N LEU A 47 10.92 5.46 5.85
CA LEU A 47 10.33 5.04 4.59
C LEU A 47 8.86 4.62 4.74
N SER A 48 8.31 4.63 5.96
CA SER A 48 6.92 4.25 6.26
C SER A 48 5.98 5.45 6.13
N ILE A 49 4.87 5.23 5.41
CA ILE A 49 3.86 6.23 5.09
C ILE A 49 2.45 5.72 5.42
N GLU A 50 1.50 6.62 5.64
CA GLU A 50 0.07 6.32 5.74
C GLU A 50 -0.56 6.20 4.35
N CYS A 51 -1.04 5.01 3.96
CA CYS A 51 -1.65 4.83 2.64
C CYS A 51 -2.96 5.61 2.46
N GLY A 52 -3.64 5.93 3.57
CA GLY A 52 -4.89 6.70 3.56
C GLY A 52 -4.74 8.13 3.04
N ASP A 53 -3.53 8.69 3.10
CA ASP A 53 -3.25 10.06 2.65
C ASP A 53 -2.99 10.16 1.14
N HIS A 54 -2.84 9.02 0.46
CA HIS A 54 -2.60 8.99 -0.98
C HIS A 54 -3.88 9.22 -1.78
N LYS A 55 -3.72 9.50 -3.07
CA LYS A 55 -4.82 9.79 -4.03
C LYS A 55 -5.99 8.80 -4.00
N HIS A 56 -5.73 7.52 -3.70
CA HIS A 56 -6.73 6.46 -3.67
C HIS A 56 -7.23 6.13 -2.25
N GLY A 57 -6.73 6.82 -1.22
CA GLY A 57 -7.19 6.77 0.17
C GLY A 57 -7.55 5.38 0.68
N VAL A 58 -8.82 5.19 1.04
CA VAL A 58 -9.34 3.91 1.59
C VAL A 58 -9.32 2.73 0.61
N ALA A 59 -9.04 2.96 -0.68
CA ALA A 59 -8.92 1.88 -1.64
C ALA A 59 -7.65 1.04 -1.41
N TYR A 60 -6.62 1.61 -0.76
CA TYR A 60 -5.43 0.85 -0.39
C TYR A 60 -5.77 -0.16 0.71
N THR A 61 -5.63 -1.45 0.40
CA THR A 61 -6.02 -2.55 1.29
C THR A 61 -4.85 -3.41 1.74
N PHE A 62 -3.67 -3.27 1.12
CA PHE A 62 -2.47 -4.03 1.50
C PHE A 62 -1.17 -3.30 1.14
N CYS A 63 -0.06 -3.75 1.72
CA CYS A 63 1.28 -3.32 1.31
C CYS A 63 1.81 -4.23 0.21
N ARG A 64 2.29 -3.64 -0.89
CA ARG A 64 2.95 -4.38 -1.98
C ARG A 64 4.47 -4.33 -1.82
N LYS A 65 5.12 -5.47 -2.07
CA LYS A 65 6.57 -5.58 -2.29
C LYS A 65 6.77 -6.29 -3.62
N ILE A 66 7.50 -5.66 -4.53
CA ILE A 66 7.83 -6.20 -5.85
C ILE A 66 9.35 -6.35 -5.92
N THR A 67 9.80 -7.58 -6.11
CA THR A 67 11.21 -7.86 -6.41
C THR A 67 11.31 -8.08 -7.92
N GLN A 68 11.97 -7.16 -8.61
CA GLN A 68 12.17 -7.23 -10.05
C GLN A 68 13.60 -7.66 -10.32
N VAL A 69 13.77 -8.73 -11.10
CA VAL A 69 15.08 -9.21 -11.55
C VAL A 69 15.11 -9.09 -13.07
N ILE A 70 16.07 -8.32 -13.59
CA ILE A 70 16.31 -8.11 -15.02
C ILE A 70 17.59 -8.88 -15.36
N GLU A 71 17.43 -10.11 -15.84
CA GLU A 71 18.56 -11.04 -16.07
C GLU A 71 19.38 -10.71 -17.33
N PHE A 72 18.80 -9.99 -18.28
CA PHE A 72 19.41 -9.71 -19.57
C PHE A 72 19.53 -8.21 -19.82
N SER A 73 20.58 -7.81 -20.54
CA SER A 73 20.74 -6.42 -20.92
C SER A 73 19.65 -6.01 -21.91
N VAL A 74 18.70 -5.20 -21.45
CA VAL A 74 17.70 -4.57 -22.33
C VAL A 74 18.19 -3.16 -22.63
N ASN A 75 18.26 -2.78 -23.91
CA ASN A 75 18.68 -1.44 -24.35
C ASN A 75 20.09 -1.00 -23.85
N ASN A 76 21.06 -1.92 -23.79
CA ASN A 76 22.42 -1.67 -23.27
C ASN A 76 22.51 -1.32 -21.77
N LEU A 77 21.44 -1.54 -21.00
CA LEU A 77 21.51 -1.44 -19.54
C LEU A 77 22.04 -2.75 -18.95
N PRO A 78 22.88 -2.71 -17.91
CA PRO A 78 23.35 -3.91 -17.23
C PRO A 78 22.18 -4.65 -16.55
N PRO A 79 22.33 -5.95 -16.27
CA PRO A 79 21.42 -6.69 -15.41
C PRO A 79 21.23 -5.95 -14.08
N ASP A 80 19.98 -5.87 -13.62
CA ASP A 80 19.62 -5.11 -12.42
C ASP A 80 18.58 -5.87 -11.61
N SER A 81 18.71 -5.81 -10.29
CA SER A 81 17.76 -6.40 -9.35
C SER A 81 17.33 -5.32 -8.37
N ARG A 82 16.02 -5.09 -8.27
CA ARG A 82 15.48 -4.04 -7.43
C ARG A 82 14.24 -4.46 -6.65
N VAL A 83 14.13 -3.94 -5.44
CA VAL A 83 12.98 -4.06 -4.55
C VAL A 83 12.21 -2.75 -4.56
N ILE A 84 10.93 -2.82 -4.87
CA ILE A 84 10.01 -1.68 -4.85
C ILE A 84 8.90 -1.99 -3.85
N ARG A 85 8.68 -1.10 -2.89
CA ARG A 85 7.63 -1.20 -1.87
C ARG A 85 6.64 -0.06 -2.03
N GLY A 86 5.36 -0.29 -1.71
CA GLY A 86 4.36 0.77 -1.69
C GLY A 86 2.98 0.30 -1.22
N CYS A 87 2.00 1.20 -1.29
CA CYS A 87 0.60 0.88 -1.04
C CYS A 87 -0.03 0.17 -2.26
N GLY A 88 -0.81 -0.87 -2.01
CA GLY A 88 -1.50 -1.67 -3.03
C GLY A 88 -3.00 -1.79 -2.78
N TRP A 89 -3.73 -2.02 -3.85
CA TRP A 89 -5.14 -2.39 -3.83
C TRP A 89 -5.36 -3.46 -4.89
N ASP A 90 -6.31 -4.36 -4.66
CA ASP A 90 -6.64 -5.41 -5.62
C ASP A 90 -7.85 -4.95 -6.43
N SER A 91 -7.69 -4.92 -7.74
CA SER A 91 -8.74 -4.60 -8.71
C SER A 91 -8.99 -5.81 -9.60
N SER A 92 -9.22 -6.99 -8.98
CA SER A 92 -9.42 -8.32 -9.61
C SER A 92 -10.51 -8.44 -10.71
N SER A 93 -10.91 -7.32 -11.33
CA SER A 93 -11.48 -7.22 -12.68
C SER A 93 -10.44 -7.07 -13.82
N TYR A 94 -9.15 -6.90 -13.54
CA TYR A 94 -8.12 -6.89 -14.60
C TYR A 94 -7.68 -8.31 -14.98
N LYS A 95 -8.20 -8.79 -16.11
CA LYS A 95 -7.77 -10.02 -16.79
C LYS A 95 -6.24 -10.09 -16.87
N VAL A 96 -5.73 -11.27 -16.53
CA VAL A 96 -4.34 -11.69 -16.59
C VAL A 96 -3.71 -11.35 -17.96
N SER A 97 -2.94 -10.26 -18.00
CA SER A 97 -2.10 -9.92 -19.17
C SER A 97 -0.59 -10.07 -18.90
N PHE A 98 -0.19 -10.33 -17.66
CA PHE A 98 1.23 -10.47 -17.30
C PHE A 98 1.71 -11.93 -17.22
N LEU A 99 0.83 -12.93 -17.10
CA LEU A 99 1.21 -14.35 -17.14
C LEU A 99 1.23 -14.95 -18.56
N THR A 100 0.87 -14.21 -19.61
CA THR A 100 0.85 -14.73 -20.99
C THR A 100 2.10 -14.41 -21.80
N LYS A 101 3.12 -13.74 -21.23
CA LYS A 101 4.35 -13.45 -21.96
C LYS A 101 5.39 -14.58 -21.93
N GLU A 102 5.12 -15.67 -21.22
CA GLU A 102 6.01 -16.84 -21.09
C GLU A 102 5.59 -18.03 -21.99
N GLN A 103 4.72 -17.82 -22.98
CA GLN A 103 4.29 -18.89 -23.91
C GLN A 103 4.48 -18.55 -25.40
N ASN A 104 5.41 -17.67 -25.76
CA ASN A 104 5.84 -17.54 -27.16
C ASN A 104 7.36 -17.54 -27.24
N ILE A 105 7.91 -18.74 -27.09
CA ILE A 105 9.15 -19.19 -27.73
C ILE A 105 8.73 -20.25 -28.74
#